data_AF-H6N7T8-F1
#
_entry.id   AF-H6N7T8-F1
#
_cell.length_a   1.000
_cell.length_b   1.000
_cell.length_c   1.000
_cell.angle_alpha   90.00
_cell.angle_beta   90.00
_cell.angle_gamma   90.00
#
_symmetry.space_group_name_H-M   'P 1'
#
loop_
_entity.id
_entity.type
_entity.pdbx_description
1 polymer ?
#
loop_
_entity_poly.entity_id
_entity_poly.type
_entity_poly.pdbx_seq_one_letter_code
_entity_poly.pdbx_strand_id
1 'polypeptide(L)'
;MALRNIKKEDMSFRFNVAFQSKVWPSKFPGGVNKSLKFALSKIGVNNYMDSYLLHAPADTIEKNITAWKQLIDCQIRGQTKRIGLGDFTIEMMEALFEATGRRPDVLQLPISLGNMHSEYISYCQERGIELQSYRPLEGLEEYAKNQVLVDLASKYGATIKNLISAFFLSLGITVIILPENKEEIGELIKAKYLNLAKEDLDLIKAISK
;
A
#
# COMPACT_ATOMS: atom_id res chain seq x y z
N MET A 1 17.24 8.98 3.02
CA MET A 1 18.42 9.48 3.77
C MET A 1 18.43 9.00 5.21
N ALA A 2 17.29 8.97 5.92
CA ALA A 2 17.19 8.51 7.31
C ALA A 2 17.89 7.17 7.61
N LEU A 3 17.51 6.08 6.93
CA LEU A 3 18.12 4.74 7.19
C LEU A 3 19.62 4.69 6.95
N ARG A 4 20.10 5.38 5.91
CA ARG A 4 21.53 5.46 5.61
C ARG A 4 22.28 6.27 6.66
N ASN A 5 21.68 7.32 7.21
CA ASN A 5 22.28 8.12 8.27
C ASN A 5 22.31 7.34 9.58
N ILE A 6 21.21 6.67 9.95
CA ILE A 6 21.16 5.79 11.11
C ILE A 6 22.25 4.71 11.02
N LYS A 7 22.42 4.08 9.85
CA LYS A 7 23.47 3.07 9.65
C LYS A 7 24.90 3.64 9.66
N LYS A 8 25.08 4.93 9.37
CA LYS A 8 26.38 5.61 9.52
C LYS A 8 26.69 5.90 10.99
N GLU A 9 25.68 6.24 11.76
CA GLU A 9 25.78 6.53 13.20
C GLU A 9 25.92 5.24 14.03
N ASP A 10 25.21 4.18 13.63
CA ASP A 10 25.24 2.86 14.23
C ASP A 10 25.40 1.78 13.15
N MET A 11 26.62 1.28 12.97
CA MET A 11 26.90 0.20 12.02
C MET A 11 26.25 -1.14 12.40
N SER A 12 25.83 -1.30 13.66
CA SER A 12 25.12 -2.48 14.14
C SER A 12 23.61 -2.42 13.86
N PHE A 13 23.08 -1.25 13.51
CA PHE A 13 21.67 -1.04 13.22
C PHE A 13 21.18 -2.01 12.14
N ARG A 14 20.25 -2.87 12.54
CA ARG A 14 19.52 -3.76 11.63
C ARG A 14 18.13 -3.21 11.40
N PHE A 15 17.82 -2.96 10.14
CA PHE A 15 16.48 -2.58 9.74
C PHE A 15 15.59 -3.83 9.75
N ASN A 16 14.85 -4.04 10.84
CA ASN A 16 14.00 -5.22 11.08
C ASN A 16 12.51 -4.96 10.78
N VAL A 17 12.17 -3.84 10.15
CA VAL A 17 10.81 -3.52 9.73
C VAL A 17 10.68 -3.82 8.25
N ALA A 18 9.55 -4.40 7.83
CA ALA A 18 9.30 -4.61 6.41
C ALA A 18 9.25 -3.26 5.67
N PHE A 19 9.85 -3.18 4.49
CA PHE A 19 9.83 -1.97 3.68
C PHE A 19 9.48 -2.23 2.23
N GLN A 20 8.84 -1.22 1.65
CA GLN A 20 8.34 -1.25 0.31
C GLN A 20 8.90 -0.06 -0.49
N SER A 21 9.19 -0.30 -1.76
CA SER A 21 9.54 0.76 -2.71
C SER A 21 8.87 0.51 -4.06
N LYS A 22 9.00 1.47 -4.98
CA LYS A 22 8.39 1.40 -6.30
C LYS A 22 9.34 1.86 -7.39
N VAL A 23 9.13 1.38 -8.61
CA VAL A 23 9.79 1.87 -9.82
C VAL A 23 8.81 2.68 -10.68
N TRP A 24 9.19 3.91 -11.03
CA TRP A 24 8.39 4.76 -11.93
C TRP A 24 8.43 4.24 -13.39
N PRO A 25 7.35 4.38 -14.17
CA PRO A 25 7.29 3.90 -15.56
C PRO A 25 8.39 4.43 -16.46
N SER A 26 8.80 5.69 -16.25
CA SER A 26 9.92 6.31 -16.96
C SER A 26 11.27 5.60 -16.78
N LYS A 27 11.38 4.68 -15.82
CA LYS A 27 12.57 3.88 -15.57
C LYS A 27 12.48 2.44 -16.10
N PHE A 28 11.32 1.98 -16.55
CA PHE A 28 11.15 0.62 -17.08
C PHE A 28 12.13 0.30 -18.23
N PRO A 29 12.39 1.20 -19.21
CA PRO A 29 13.36 0.93 -20.27
C PRO A 29 14.79 0.74 -19.77
N GLY A 30 15.14 1.39 -18.63
CA GLY A 30 16.45 1.27 -18.00
C GLY A 30 16.63 0.00 -17.16
N GLY A 31 15.57 -0.79 -16.99
CA GLY A 31 15.55 -2.06 -16.26
C GLY A 31 15.05 -1.93 -14.82
N VAL A 32 14.00 -2.68 -14.47
CA VAL A 32 13.43 -2.73 -13.11
C VAL A 32 14.47 -3.16 -12.07
N ASN A 33 15.31 -4.16 -12.38
CA ASN A 33 16.39 -4.60 -11.49
C ASN A 33 17.43 -3.50 -11.23
N LYS A 34 17.75 -2.69 -12.25
CA LYS A 34 18.67 -1.55 -12.10
C LYS A 34 18.09 -0.51 -11.14
N SER A 35 16.79 -0.21 -11.26
CA SER A 35 16.09 0.68 -10.34
C SER A 35 16.00 0.12 -8.91
N LEU A 36 15.77 -1.18 -8.76
CA LEU A 36 15.76 -1.85 -7.45
C LEU A 36 17.13 -1.74 -6.76
N LYS A 37 18.22 -2.11 -7.45
CA LYS A 37 19.58 -1.98 -6.94
C LYS A 37 19.93 -0.55 -6.56
N PHE A 38 19.50 0.41 -7.38
CA PHE A 38 19.68 1.82 -7.07
C PHE A 38 18.92 2.23 -5.79
N ALA A 39 17.65 1.85 -5.66
CA ALA A 39 16.86 2.14 -4.45
C ALA A 39 17.50 1.55 -3.18
N LEU A 40 17.94 0.29 -3.24
CA LEU A 40 18.65 -0.39 -2.15
C LEU A 40 19.94 0.33 -1.74
N SER A 41 20.75 0.74 -2.72
CA SER A 41 21.99 1.49 -2.44
C SER A 41 21.74 2.85 -1.76
N LYS A 42 20.60 3.50 -2.05
CA LYS A 42 20.23 4.78 -1.42
C LYS A 42 19.88 4.64 0.06
N ILE A 43 19.34 3.49 0.47
CA ILE A 43 19.00 3.20 1.86
C ILE A 43 20.09 2.42 2.60
N GLY A 44 21.15 1.99 1.91
CA GLY A 44 22.28 1.27 2.51
C GLY A 44 21.94 -0.18 2.87
N VAL A 45 20.96 -0.78 2.20
CA VAL A 45 20.60 -2.20 2.33
C VAL A 45 21.21 -2.96 1.16
N ASN A 46 21.77 -4.13 1.43
CA ASN A 46 22.71 -4.72 0.49
C ASN A 46 22.02 -5.38 -0.71
N ASN A 47 20.94 -6.17 -0.56
CA ASN A 47 20.41 -6.93 -1.71
C ASN A 47 18.92 -7.30 -1.68
N TYR A 48 18.14 -6.89 -0.67
CA TYR A 48 16.79 -7.40 -0.47
C TYR A 48 15.80 -6.28 -0.14
N MET A 49 14.58 -6.38 -0.68
CA MET A 49 13.43 -5.51 -0.42
C MET A 49 12.21 -6.37 -0.08
N ASP A 50 11.46 -6.08 0.99
CA ASP A 50 10.29 -6.91 1.33
C ASP A 50 9.18 -6.86 0.28
N SER A 51 8.95 -5.68 -0.30
CA SER A 51 7.95 -5.49 -1.35
C SER A 51 8.42 -4.49 -2.40
N TYR A 52 8.31 -4.83 -3.69
CA TYR A 52 8.67 -3.92 -4.78
C TYR A 52 7.59 -3.86 -5.85
N LEU A 53 7.13 -2.64 -6.17
CA LEU A 53 5.98 -2.43 -7.04
C LEU A 53 6.36 -1.70 -8.34
N LEU A 54 5.65 -2.01 -9.42
CA LEU A 54 5.51 -1.05 -10.53
C LEU A 54 4.65 0.11 -10.02
N HIS A 55 5.13 1.35 -10.10
CA HIS A 55 4.48 2.50 -9.44
C HIS A 55 3.11 2.82 -10.05
N ALA A 56 3.04 2.79 -11.37
CA ALA A 56 1.90 3.13 -12.22
C ALA A 56 2.03 2.33 -13.53
N PRO A 57 0.98 2.22 -14.35
CA PRO A 57 1.13 1.71 -15.71
C PRO A 57 1.98 2.64 -16.58
N ALA A 58 2.74 2.05 -17.49
CA ALA A 58 3.32 2.71 -18.64
C ALA A 58 2.24 3.03 -19.69
N ASP A 59 2.65 3.74 -20.73
CA ASP A 59 1.80 4.18 -21.85
C ASP A 59 1.29 3.04 -22.73
N THR A 60 1.91 1.85 -22.69
CA THR A 60 1.44 0.68 -23.45
C THR A 60 1.45 -0.60 -22.60
N ILE A 61 0.57 -1.54 -22.96
CA ILE A 61 0.47 -2.83 -22.28
C ILE A 61 1.74 -3.68 -22.46
N GLU A 62 2.42 -3.60 -23.61
CA GLU A 62 3.65 -4.35 -23.88
C GLU A 62 4.79 -3.90 -22.96
N LYS A 63 4.87 -2.59 -22.67
CA LYS A 63 5.83 -2.03 -21.71
C LYS A 63 5.51 -2.50 -20.29
N ASN A 64 4.24 -2.55 -19.92
CA ASN A 64 3.79 -3.10 -18.65
C ASN A 64 4.14 -4.59 -18.50
N ILE A 65 3.84 -5.41 -19.50
CA ILE A 65 4.20 -6.84 -19.53
C ILE A 65 5.71 -7.02 -19.40
N THR A 66 6.49 -6.24 -20.14
CA THR A 66 7.96 -6.29 -20.09
C THR A 66 8.49 -5.93 -18.70
N ALA A 67 7.99 -4.85 -18.10
CA ALA A 67 8.38 -4.44 -16.76
C ALA A 67 7.95 -5.47 -15.70
N TRP A 68 6.76 -6.06 -15.85
CA TRP A 68 6.26 -7.09 -14.94
C TRP A 68 7.13 -8.35 -14.99
N LYS A 69 7.50 -8.83 -16.19
CA LYS A 69 8.46 -9.94 -16.36
C LYS A 69 9.79 -9.67 -15.66
N GLN A 70 10.32 -8.45 -15.78
CA GLN A 70 11.56 -8.07 -15.09
C GLN A 70 11.40 -8.04 -13.56
N LEU A 71 10.22 -7.68 -13.06
CA LEU A 71 9.93 -7.66 -11.63
C LEU A 71 9.76 -9.09 -11.07
N ILE A 72 9.11 -9.98 -11.81
CA ILE A 72 9.04 -11.43 -11.53
C ILE A 72 10.46 -12.01 -11.44
N ASP A 73 11.32 -11.68 -12.40
CA ASP A 73 12.73 -12.08 -12.40
C ASP A 73 13.48 -11.62 -11.14
N CYS A 74 13.19 -10.42 -10.62
CA CYS A 74 13.77 -9.95 -9.37
C CYS A 74 13.30 -10.78 -8.17
N GLN A 75 12.03 -11.20 -8.16
CA GLN A 75 11.47 -12.09 -7.13
C GLN A 75 12.11 -13.48 -7.18
N ILE A 76 12.22 -14.10 -8.37
CA ILE A 76 12.85 -15.41 -8.56
C ILE A 76 14.32 -15.40 -8.08
N ARG A 77 15.03 -14.30 -8.30
CA ARG A 77 16.42 -14.12 -7.84
C ARG A 77 16.54 -13.78 -6.34
N GLY A 78 15.42 -13.76 -5.59
CA GLY A 78 15.40 -13.45 -4.16
C GLY A 78 15.70 -11.99 -3.82
N GLN A 79 15.67 -11.08 -4.80
CA GLN A 79 15.94 -9.65 -4.56
C GLN A 79 14.76 -8.93 -3.93
N THR A 80 13.55 -9.49 -4.07
CA THR A 80 12.37 -9.04 -3.36
C THR A 80 11.45 -10.19 -3.01
N LYS A 81 10.78 -10.13 -1.86
CA LYS A 81 9.85 -11.17 -1.41
C LYS A 81 8.49 -11.03 -2.07
N ARG A 82 7.94 -9.82 -2.11
CA ARG A 82 6.64 -9.53 -2.70
C ARG A 82 6.78 -8.60 -3.89
N ILE A 83 5.99 -8.85 -4.92
CA ILE A 83 5.92 -7.99 -6.10
C ILE A 83 4.50 -7.48 -6.26
N GLY A 84 4.35 -6.24 -6.72
CA GLY A 84 3.03 -5.66 -6.86
C GLY A 84 2.92 -4.55 -7.88
N LEU A 85 1.74 -3.95 -7.89
CA LEU A 85 1.32 -2.95 -8.85
C LEU A 85 0.71 -1.76 -8.10
N GLY A 86 0.88 -0.55 -8.64
CA GLY A 86 0.18 0.66 -8.20
C GLY A 86 -0.59 1.26 -9.36
N ASP A 87 -1.84 1.68 -9.14
CA ASP A 87 -2.68 2.34 -10.15
C ASP A 87 -2.94 1.53 -11.44
N PHE A 88 -2.83 0.19 -11.39
CA PHE A 88 -3.19 -0.69 -12.50
C PHE A 88 -4.69 -1.00 -12.48
N THR A 89 -5.32 -0.99 -13.65
CA THR A 89 -6.71 -1.44 -13.78
C THR A 89 -6.82 -2.97 -13.75
N ILE A 90 -8.03 -3.48 -13.51
CA ILE A 90 -8.30 -4.93 -13.53
C ILE A 90 -7.95 -5.52 -14.90
N GLU A 91 -8.29 -4.86 -16.00
CA GLU A 91 -8.00 -5.31 -17.36
C GLU A 91 -6.49 -5.40 -17.60
N MET A 92 -5.72 -4.42 -17.12
CA MET A 92 -4.27 -4.46 -17.21
C MET A 92 -3.69 -5.61 -16.38
N MET A 93 -4.20 -5.84 -15.17
CA MET A 93 -3.75 -6.95 -14.31
C MET A 93 -4.02 -8.32 -14.93
N GLU A 94 -5.20 -8.51 -15.54
CA GLU A 94 -5.52 -9.75 -16.25
C GLU A 94 -4.62 -9.94 -17.48
N ALA A 95 -4.37 -8.89 -18.29
CA ALA A 95 -3.42 -8.98 -19.40
C ALA A 95 -1.98 -9.32 -18.96
N LEU A 96 -1.53 -8.79 -17.80
CA LEU A 96 -0.26 -9.18 -17.20
C LEU A 96 -0.26 -10.66 -16.78
N PHE A 97 -1.35 -11.13 -16.18
CA PHE A 97 -1.50 -12.52 -15.76
C PHE A 97 -1.54 -13.48 -16.96
N GLU A 98 -2.29 -13.18 -18.02
CA GLU A 98 -2.33 -13.97 -19.24
C GLU A 98 -0.95 -14.10 -19.89
N ALA A 99 -0.18 -13.01 -19.92
CA ALA A 99 1.15 -12.99 -20.55
C ALA A 99 2.27 -13.64 -19.72
N THR A 100 2.06 -13.87 -18.41
CA THR A 100 3.14 -14.29 -17.49
C THR A 100 2.80 -15.44 -16.55
N GLY A 101 1.52 -15.78 -16.39
CA GLY A 101 1.02 -16.72 -15.39
C GLY A 101 1.16 -16.25 -13.94
N ARG A 102 1.51 -14.97 -13.70
CA ARG A 102 1.84 -14.46 -12.36
C ARG A 102 1.03 -13.23 -12.00
N ARG A 103 0.13 -13.38 -11.01
CA ARG A 103 -0.62 -12.28 -10.37
C ARG A 103 0.29 -11.45 -9.46
N PRO A 104 -0.04 -10.18 -9.14
CA PRO A 104 0.68 -9.45 -8.10
C PRO A 104 0.35 -9.96 -6.69
N ASP A 105 1.28 -9.80 -5.75
CA ASP A 105 1.05 -10.04 -4.32
C ASP A 105 0.37 -8.85 -3.63
N VAL A 106 0.49 -7.67 -4.24
CA VAL A 106 0.02 -6.38 -3.72
C VAL A 106 -0.53 -5.53 -4.87
N LEU A 107 -1.69 -4.93 -4.66
CA LEU A 107 -2.19 -3.80 -5.45
C LEU A 107 -2.30 -2.57 -4.55
N GLN A 108 -1.78 -1.43 -4.98
CA GLN A 108 -1.83 -0.18 -4.24
C GLN A 108 -2.64 0.88 -5.01
N LEU A 109 -3.69 1.44 -4.38
CA LEU A 109 -4.65 2.36 -5.00
C LEU A 109 -5.02 3.56 -4.08
N PRO A 110 -5.53 4.67 -4.63
CA PRO A 110 -5.97 5.85 -3.87
C PRO A 110 -7.36 5.63 -3.26
N ILE A 111 -7.49 4.62 -2.40
CA ILE A 111 -8.77 4.28 -1.77
C ILE A 111 -9.03 5.20 -0.58
N SER A 112 -10.22 5.78 -0.51
CA SER A 112 -10.69 6.59 0.62
C SER A 112 -12.18 6.33 0.84
N LEU A 113 -12.78 6.87 1.91
CA LEU A 113 -14.23 6.71 2.12
C LEU A 113 -15.02 7.29 0.94
N GLY A 114 -14.51 8.33 0.26
CA GLY A 114 -15.17 8.91 -0.91
C GLY A 114 -14.87 8.21 -2.23
N ASN A 115 -14.02 7.17 -2.21
CA ASN A 115 -13.56 6.45 -3.38
C ASN A 115 -13.16 5.02 -3.00
N MET A 116 -14.15 4.16 -2.75
CA MET A 116 -13.92 2.82 -2.18
C MET A 116 -13.36 1.81 -3.17
N HIS A 117 -13.49 2.04 -4.49
CA HIS A 117 -13.07 1.09 -5.52
C HIS A 117 -13.61 -0.35 -5.25
N SER A 118 -14.92 -0.47 -5.00
CA SER A 118 -15.55 -1.72 -4.54
C SER A 118 -15.25 -2.94 -5.42
N GLU A 119 -15.17 -2.76 -6.73
CA GLU A 119 -14.78 -3.81 -7.69
C GLU A 119 -13.36 -4.34 -7.45
N TYR A 120 -12.41 -3.47 -7.07
CA TYR A 120 -11.03 -3.86 -6.78
C TYR A 120 -10.92 -4.59 -5.45
N ILE A 121 -11.75 -4.23 -4.46
CA ILE A 121 -11.79 -4.94 -3.17
C ILE A 121 -12.17 -6.40 -3.41
N SER A 122 -13.29 -6.66 -4.08
CA SER A 122 -13.75 -8.01 -4.39
C SER A 122 -12.73 -8.76 -5.25
N TYR A 123 -12.24 -8.13 -6.32
CA TYR A 123 -11.24 -8.70 -7.22
C TYR A 123 -9.99 -9.18 -6.48
N CYS A 124 -9.46 -8.34 -5.59
CA CYS A 124 -8.25 -8.63 -4.82
C CYS A 124 -8.49 -9.74 -3.79
N GLN A 125 -9.61 -9.68 -3.05
CA GLN A 125 -9.97 -10.70 -2.06
C GLN A 125 -10.13 -12.09 -2.67
N GLU A 126 -10.85 -12.21 -3.80
CA GLU A 126 -11.04 -13.48 -4.51
C GLU A 126 -9.74 -14.10 -5.02
N ARG A 127 -8.73 -13.28 -5.32
CA ARG A 127 -7.45 -13.71 -5.93
C ARG A 127 -6.29 -13.74 -4.95
N GLY A 128 -6.53 -13.46 -3.66
CA GLY A 128 -5.49 -13.41 -2.63
C GLY A 128 -4.46 -12.29 -2.85
N ILE A 129 -4.86 -11.19 -3.46
CA ILE A 129 -4.02 -10.00 -3.67
C ILE A 129 -4.24 -9.06 -2.48
N GLU A 130 -3.16 -8.60 -1.83
CA GLU A 130 -3.32 -7.60 -0.77
C GLU A 130 -3.62 -6.23 -1.38
N LEU A 131 -4.69 -5.59 -0.93
CA LEU A 131 -5.02 -4.23 -1.30
C LEU A 131 -4.42 -3.23 -0.30
N GLN A 132 -3.72 -2.24 -0.81
CA GLN A 132 -3.11 -1.16 -0.04
C GLN A 132 -3.71 0.19 -0.42
N SER A 133 -4.24 0.93 0.56
CA SER A 133 -4.64 2.32 0.37
C SER A 133 -3.49 3.27 0.69
N TYR A 134 -3.15 4.17 -0.25
CA TYR A 134 -2.20 5.27 -0.01
C TYR A 134 -2.87 6.64 0.22
N ARG A 135 -4.21 6.70 0.19
CA ARG A 135 -4.98 7.93 0.52
C ARG A 135 -6.17 7.63 1.47
N PRO A 136 -5.99 6.82 2.52
CA PRO A 136 -7.12 6.36 3.35
C PRO A 136 -7.82 7.51 4.10
N LEU A 137 -7.14 8.64 4.31
CA LEU A 137 -7.64 9.81 5.02
C LEU A 137 -7.99 10.98 4.09
N GLU A 138 -8.10 10.76 2.78
CA GLU A 138 -8.60 11.80 1.87
C GLU A 138 -10.02 12.21 2.28
N GLY A 139 -10.27 13.54 2.35
CA GLY A 139 -11.55 14.09 2.82
C GLY A 139 -11.71 14.16 4.34
N LEU A 140 -10.66 13.88 5.13
CA LEU A 140 -10.75 13.83 6.60
C LEU A 140 -11.41 15.05 7.25
N GLU A 141 -11.17 16.27 6.75
CA GLU A 141 -11.76 17.49 7.31
C GLU A 141 -13.29 17.53 7.20
N GLU A 142 -13.85 16.95 6.14
CA GLU A 142 -15.29 16.80 5.96
C GLU A 142 -15.83 15.69 6.86
N TYR A 143 -15.14 14.54 6.90
CA TYR A 143 -15.52 13.41 7.74
C TYR A 143 -15.45 13.71 9.23
N ALA A 144 -14.54 14.59 9.66
CA ALA A 144 -14.45 15.05 11.04
C ALA A 144 -15.68 15.88 11.48
N LYS A 145 -16.50 16.36 10.54
CA LYS A 145 -17.75 17.09 10.81
C LYS A 145 -18.99 16.19 10.69
N ASN A 146 -18.84 14.94 10.24
CA ASN A 146 -19.94 14.01 10.12
C ASN A 146 -20.33 13.47 11.51
N GLN A 147 -21.54 13.78 11.98
CA GLN A 147 -21.97 13.43 13.33
C GLN A 147 -21.92 11.93 13.62
N VAL A 148 -22.23 11.08 12.64
CA VAL A 148 -22.16 9.62 12.81
C VAL A 148 -20.71 9.17 13.08
N LEU A 149 -19.73 9.71 12.35
CA LEU A 149 -18.32 9.39 12.59
C LEU A 149 -17.83 9.95 13.93
N VAL A 150 -18.28 11.14 14.32
CA VAL A 150 -17.97 11.75 15.62
C VAL A 150 -18.49 10.90 16.77
N ASP A 151 -19.74 10.45 16.69
CA ASP A 151 -20.37 9.61 17.71
C ASP A 151 -19.69 8.24 17.80
N LEU A 152 -19.36 7.63 16.66
CA LEU A 152 -18.60 6.38 16.62
C LEU A 152 -17.18 6.54 17.19
N ALA A 153 -16.47 7.60 16.82
CA ALA A 153 -15.14 7.88 17.36
C ALA A 153 -15.19 8.01 18.89
N SER A 154 -16.20 8.71 19.43
CA SER A 154 -16.46 8.80 20.86
C SER A 154 -16.77 7.44 21.50
N LYS A 155 -17.66 6.65 20.88
CA LYS A 155 -18.02 5.28 21.33
C LYS A 155 -16.79 4.38 21.50
N TYR A 156 -15.83 4.49 20.59
CA TYR A 156 -14.61 3.68 20.60
C TYR A 156 -13.41 4.32 21.33
N GLY A 157 -13.58 5.52 21.90
CA GLY A 157 -12.49 6.25 22.54
C GLY A 157 -11.32 6.52 21.57
N ALA A 158 -11.62 6.76 20.30
CA ALA A 158 -10.68 6.81 19.21
C ALA A 158 -10.77 8.16 18.46
N THR A 159 -9.72 8.51 17.72
CA THR A 159 -9.82 9.63 16.78
C THR A 159 -10.54 9.21 15.50
N ILE A 160 -11.05 10.17 14.72
CA ILE A 160 -11.62 9.90 13.39
C ILE A 160 -10.58 9.22 12.47
N LYS A 161 -9.31 9.64 12.55
CA LYS A 161 -8.19 9.01 11.81
C LYS A 161 -8.08 7.51 12.15
N ASN A 162 -8.20 7.14 13.43
CA ASN A 162 -8.18 5.73 13.84
C ASN A 162 -9.41 4.97 13.40
N LEU A 163 -10.59 5.57 13.54
CA LEU A 163 -11.86 4.94 13.16
C LEU A 163 -11.86 4.58 11.67
N ILE A 164 -11.48 5.53 10.81
CA ILE A 164 -11.38 5.32 9.35
C ILE A 164 -10.31 4.26 9.03
N SER A 165 -9.16 4.31 9.71
CA SER A 165 -8.10 3.32 9.50
C SER A 165 -8.54 1.92 9.92
N ALA A 166 -9.23 1.78 11.05
CA ALA A 166 -9.76 0.51 11.56
C ALA A 166 -10.84 -0.05 10.63
N PHE A 167 -11.68 0.82 10.06
CA PHE A 167 -12.64 0.44 9.03
C PHE A 167 -11.95 -0.20 7.82
N PHE A 168 -10.93 0.43 7.24
CA PHE A 168 -10.18 -0.18 6.12
C PHE A 168 -9.51 -1.51 6.51
N LEU A 169 -8.90 -1.58 7.69
CA LEU A 169 -8.27 -2.80 8.19
C LEU A 169 -9.30 -3.94 8.32
N SER A 170 -10.53 -3.64 8.77
CA SER A 170 -11.62 -4.62 8.87
C SER A 170 -12.06 -5.18 7.50
N LEU A 171 -11.86 -4.41 6.43
CA LEU A 171 -12.12 -4.83 5.04
C LEU A 171 -10.94 -5.60 4.43
N GLY A 172 -9.87 -5.85 5.20
CA GLY A 172 -8.65 -6.48 4.70
C GLY A 172 -7.78 -5.53 3.86
N ILE A 173 -7.97 -4.21 4.00
CA ILE A 173 -7.21 -3.19 3.26
C ILE A 173 -6.11 -2.64 4.17
N THR A 174 -4.86 -2.81 3.75
CA THR A 174 -3.71 -2.23 4.45
C THR A 174 -3.69 -0.71 4.19
N VAL A 175 -3.65 0.10 5.26
CA VAL A 175 -3.56 1.56 5.15
C VAL A 175 -2.11 2.04 5.21
N ILE A 176 -1.76 2.99 4.35
CA ILE A 176 -0.47 3.67 4.34
C ILE A 176 -0.71 5.15 4.64
N ILE A 177 -0.23 5.59 5.80
CA ILE A 177 -0.44 6.93 6.32
C ILE A 177 0.94 7.56 6.58
N LEU A 178 1.14 8.75 6.06
CA LEU A 178 2.30 9.57 6.41
C LEU A 178 1.96 10.34 7.70
N PRO A 179 2.61 10.05 8.84
CA PRO A 179 2.43 10.83 10.05
C PRO A 179 2.99 12.25 9.87
N GLU A 180 2.31 13.24 10.45
CA GLU A 180 2.70 14.65 10.49
C GLU A 180 3.81 14.89 11.52
N ASN A 181 3.82 14.10 12.62
CA ASN A 181 4.79 14.20 13.70
C ASN A 181 5.02 12.83 14.38
N LYS A 182 5.97 12.77 15.33
CA LYS A 182 6.37 11.52 15.99
C LYS A 182 5.27 11.00 16.90
N GLU A 183 4.54 11.89 17.56
CA GLU A 183 3.49 11.57 18.52
C GLU A 183 2.31 10.87 17.81
N GLU A 184 1.99 11.31 16.59
CA GLU A 184 0.93 10.72 15.76
C GLU A 184 1.20 9.25 15.38
N ILE A 185 2.47 8.82 15.30
CA ILE A 185 2.79 7.41 15.01
C ILE A 185 2.14 6.48 16.04
N GLY A 186 2.24 6.83 17.32
CA GLY A 186 1.64 6.05 18.41
C GLY A 186 0.12 6.03 18.32
N GLU A 187 -0.48 7.16 17.93
CA GLU A 187 -1.92 7.28 17.74
C GLU A 187 -2.41 6.41 16.58
N LEU A 188 -1.79 6.50 15.40
CA LEU A 188 -2.18 5.73 14.21
C LEU A 188 -2.13 4.22 14.43
N ILE A 189 -1.16 3.73 15.22
CA ILE A 189 -1.03 2.31 15.56
C ILE A 189 -2.26 1.78 16.31
N LYS A 190 -2.95 2.62 17.11
CA LYS A 190 -4.13 2.21 17.89
C LYS A 190 -5.27 1.68 17.02
N ALA A 191 -5.36 2.11 15.76
CA ALA A 191 -6.36 1.64 14.81
C ALA A 191 -6.37 0.11 14.66
N LYS A 192 -5.21 -0.55 14.80
CA LYS A 192 -5.08 -2.01 14.70
C LYS A 192 -5.76 -2.78 15.84
N TYR A 193 -6.03 -2.11 16.95
CA TYR A 193 -6.63 -2.72 18.15
C TYR A 193 -8.12 -2.38 18.30
N LEU A 194 -8.67 -1.56 17.39
CA LEU A 194 -10.09 -1.27 17.38
C LEU A 194 -10.86 -2.44 16.76
N ASN A 195 -11.77 -3.01 17.54
CA ASN A 195 -12.71 -4.01 17.06
C ASN A 195 -14.07 -3.36 16.87
N LEU A 196 -14.38 -2.98 15.63
CA LEU A 196 -15.63 -2.30 15.29
C LEU A 196 -16.76 -3.33 15.15
N ALA A 197 -17.88 -3.08 15.82
CA ALA A 197 -19.10 -3.87 15.67
C ALA A 197 -19.62 -3.80 14.23
N LYS A 198 -20.27 -4.86 13.78
CA LYS A 198 -20.76 -4.98 12.40
C LYS A 198 -21.69 -3.83 12.03
N GLU A 199 -22.58 -3.45 12.95
CA GLU A 199 -23.55 -2.38 12.75
C GLU A 199 -22.84 -1.02 12.56
N ASP A 200 -21.72 -0.79 13.23
CA ASP A 200 -20.94 0.44 13.08
C ASP A 200 -20.13 0.45 11.78
N LEU A 201 -19.61 -0.72 11.35
CA LEU A 201 -18.99 -0.86 10.04
C LEU A 201 -20.00 -0.56 8.92
N ASP A 202 -21.24 -1.03 9.07
CA ASP A 202 -22.32 -0.76 8.12
C ASP A 202 -22.68 0.74 8.08
N LEU A 203 -22.65 1.45 9.21
CA LEU A 203 -22.82 2.91 9.26
C LEU A 203 -21.69 3.65 8.51
N ILE A 204 -20.42 3.27 8.73
CA ILE A 204 -19.28 3.88 8.02
C ILE A 204 -19.38 3.58 6.51
N LYS A 205 -19.78 2.35 6.16
CA LYS A 205 -19.99 1.96 4.76
C LYS A 205 -21.09 2.77 4.09
N ALA A 206 -22.17 3.10 4.80
CA ALA A 206 -23.26 3.94 4.27
C ALA A 206 -22.84 5.40 3.99
N ILE A 207 -21.79 5.90 4.65
CA ILE A 207 -21.17 7.21 4.38
C ILE A 207 -20.22 7.14 3.18
N SER A 208 -19.69 5.95 2.91
CA SER A 208 -18.69 5.73 1.87
C SER A 208 -19.30 5.77 0.47
N LYS A 209 -18.51 6.16 -0.53
CA LYS A 209 -18.89 6.23 -1.95
C LYS A 209 -18.10 5.23 -2.78
#